data_AF-A0A951DXK4-F1
#
_entry.id   AF-A0A951DXK4-F1
#
_cell.length_a   1.000
_cell.length_b   1.000
_cell.length_c   1.000
_cell.angle_alpha   90.00
_cell.angle_beta   90.00
_cell.angle_gamma   90.00
#
_symmetry.space_group_name_H-M   'P 1'
#
loop_
_entity.id
_entity.type
_entity.pdbx_description
1 polymer ?
#
loop_
_entity_poly.entity_id
_entity_poly.type
_entity_poly.pdbx_seq_one_letter_code
_entity_poly.pdbx_strand_id
1 'polypeptide(L)'
;MPFDGAGFVTELLQKLDAVIDLLGSADRWCKGALRSHDGRYCIRGAIRAVSGTEILEPAILQAIVQVAGRRFRRIEAFNDHPNTSHDEVIAVLNRARHNLEVGPSSGASRLSQPAASLLARCRGTVVDWVYG
;
A
#
# COMPACT_ATOMS: atom_id res chain seq x y z
N MET A 1 23.32 23.01 5.50
CA MET A 1 23.62 21.98 4.49
C MET A 1 22.31 21.59 3.83
N PRO A 2 22.18 21.55 2.50
CA PRO A 2 20.96 21.06 1.86
C PRO A 2 20.94 19.53 1.94
N PHE A 3 19.77 18.96 2.26
CA PHE A 3 19.53 17.52 2.13
C PHE A 3 19.43 17.22 0.63
N ASP A 4 20.39 16.50 0.07
CA ASP A 4 20.40 16.08 -1.34
C ASP A 4 19.41 14.93 -1.64
N GLY A 5 18.59 14.54 -0.67
CA GLY A 5 17.58 13.48 -0.79
C GLY A 5 18.17 12.05 -0.86
N ALA A 6 19.44 11.90 -1.25
CA ALA A 6 20.11 10.61 -1.36
C ALA A 6 20.32 9.95 0.02
N GLY A 7 20.67 10.74 1.04
CA GLY A 7 20.76 10.25 2.42
C GLY A 7 19.43 9.72 2.95
N PHE A 8 18.31 10.36 2.58
CA PHE A 8 16.97 9.95 3.00
C PHE A 8 16.54 8.62 2.37
N VAL A 9 16.77 8.43 1.05
CA VAL A 9 16.45 7.16 0.38
C VAL A 9 17.25 5.99 0.97
N THR A 10 18.53 6.23 1.28
CA THR A 10 19.38 5.23 1.92
C THR A 10 18.84 4.81 3.29
N GLU A 11 18.41 5.77 4.12
CA GLU A 11 17.80 5.49 5.42
C GLU A 11 16.49 4.70 5.27
N LEU A 12 15.64 5.03 4.29
CA LEU A 12 14.41 4.28 4.03
C LEU A 12 14.69 2.82 3.66
N LEU A 13 15.66 2.59 2.77
CA LEU A 13 16.05 1.23 2.36
C LEU A 13 16.58 0.44 3.57
N GLN A 14 17.46 1.02 4.38
CA GLN A 14 17.98 0.37 5.59
C GLN A 14 16.87 -0.02 6.57
N LYS A 15 15.89 0.87 6.79
CA LYS A 15 14.76 0.57 7.68
C LYS A 15 13.86 -0.51 7.09
N LEU A 16 13.66 -0.52 5.78
CA LEU A 16 12.84 -1.53 5.13
C LEU A 16 13.53 -2.91 5.14
N ASP A 17 14.85 -2.95 4.93
CA ASP A 17 15.66 -4.16 5.07
C ASP A 17 15.56 -4.71 6.50
N ALA A 18 15.64 -3.85 7.51
CA ALA A 18 15.44 -4.26 8.91
C ALA A 18 14.01 -4.79 9.19
N VAL A 19 12.98 -4.27 8.51
CA VAL A 19 11.61 -4.83 8.60
C VAL A 19 11.53 -6.21 7.94
N ILE A 20 12.17 -6.40 6.79
CA ILE A 20 12.27 -7.71 6.12
C ILE A 20 12.97 -8.69 7.04
N ASP A 21 14.09 -8.29 7.64
CA ASP A 21 14.82 -9.12 8.60
C ASP A 21 13.98 -9.48 9.81
N LEU A 22 13.17 -8.57 10.35
CA LEU A 22 12.27 -8.84 11.48
C LEU A 22 11.19 -9.88 11.15
N LEU A 23 10.79 -9.95 9.89
CA LEU A 23 9.71 -10.80 9.39
C LEU A 23 10.21 -11.95 8.53
N GLY A 24 11.53 -12.18 8.41
CA GLY A 24 12.12 -13.02 7.35
C GLY A 24 11.68 -14.49 7.35
N SER A 25 11.08 -14.98 8.42
CA SER A 25 10.53 -16.33 8.51
C SER A 25 9.09 -16.31 9.04
N ALA A 26 8.30 -17.32 8.63
CA ALA A 26 6.87 -17.39 8.96
C ALA A 26 6.59 -17.45 10.46
N ASP A 27 7.49 -18.05 11.24
CA ASP A 27 7.42 -18.14 12.69
C ASP A 27 7.70 -16.81 13.40
N ARG A 28 8.23 -15.79 12.70
CA ARG A 28 8.48 -14.44 13.25
C ARG A 28 7.37 -13.45 12.94
N TRP A 29 6.41 -13.86 12.12
CA TRP A 29 5.26 -13.06 11.73
C TRP A 29 4.00 -13.43 12.52
N CYS A 30 3.15 -12.44 12.81
CA CYS A 30 1.85 -12.66 13.42
C CYS A 30 0.74 -11.74 12.86
N LYS A 31 -0.50 -12.19 13.05
CA LYS A 31 -1.74 -11.44 12.79
C LYS A 31 -2.38 -10.95 14.09
N GLY A 32 -3.14 -9.86 14.02
CA GLY A 32 -4.01 -9.35 15.09
C GLY A 32 -3.30 -8.64 16.25
N ALA A 33 -1.97 -8.61 16.27
CA ALA A 33 -1.19 -7.94 17.30
C ALA A 33 0.05 -7.25 16.70
N LEU A 34 0.43 -6.09 17.23
CA LEU A 34 1.67 -5.40 16.84
C LEU A 34 2.90 -6.26 17.16
N ARG A 35 2.89 -6.87 18.34
CA ARG A 35 3.90 -7.82 18.79
C ARG A 35 3.19 -8.90 19.60
N SER A 36 3.45 -10.16 19.29
CA SER A 36 2.99 -11.30 20.08
C SER A 36 3.82 -11.42 21.37
N HIS A 37 3.28 -12.12 22.37
CA HIS A 37 4.01 -12.42 23.61
C HIS A 37 5.35 -13.12 23.32
N ASP A 38 5.36 -14.01 22.32
CA ASP A 38 6.54 -14.79 21.93
C ASP A 38 7.52 -14.01 21.04
N GLY A 39 7.32 -12.69 20.89
CA GLY A 39 8.25 -11.80 20.19
C GLY A 39 8.04 -11.68 18.67
N ARG A 40 7.03 -12.33 18.11
CA ARG A 40 6.63 -12.19 16.69
C ARG A 40 6.07 -10.81 16.40
N TYR A 41 6.21 -10.31 15.17
CA TYR A 41 5.71 -9.01 14.76
C TYR A 41 4.69 -9.11 13.62
N CYS A 42 3.69 -8.22 13.61
CA CYS A 42 3.00 -7.90 12.36
C CYS A 42 3.80 -6.86 11.57
N ILE A 43 3.39 -6.58 10.32
CA ILE A 43 4.05 -5.55 9.49
C ILE A 43 4.12 -4.19 10.22
N ARG A 44 3.00 -3.71 10.78
CA ARG A 44 2.98 -2.43 11.52
C ARG A 44 3.91 -2.46 12.73
N GLY A 45 3.95 -3.57 13.46
CA GLY A 45 4.81 -3.75 14.62
C GLY A 45 6.29 -3.72 14.25
N ALA A 46 6.67 -4.41 13.17
CA ALA A 46 8.03 -4.40 12.65
C ALA A 46 8.46 -2.99 12.20
N ILE A 47 7.59 -2.27 11.47
CA ILE A 47 7.83 -0.87 11.08
C ILE A 47 8.06 0.01 12.32
N ARG A 48 7.24 -0.15 13.37
CA ARG A 48 7.38 0.61 14.61
C ARG A 48 8.69 0.28 15.33
N ALA A 49 9.12 -0.98 15.32
CA ALA A 49 10.37 -1.43 15.95
C ALA A 49 11.62 -0.79 15.32
N VAL A 50 11.56 -0.41 14.03
CA VAL A 50 12.65 0.28 13.31
C VAL A 50 12.46 1.81 13.22
N SER A 51 11.49 2.36 13.95
CA SER A 51 11.12 3.78 13.89
C SER A 51 10.82 4.25 12.45
N GLY A 52 10.05 3.46 11.70
CA GLY A 52 9.74 3.69 10.27
C GLY A 52 8.30 4.10 9.96
N THR A 53 7.46 4.32 10.98
CA THR A 53 5.98 4.44 10.82
C THR A 53 5.56 5.47 9.80
N GLU A 54 6.13 6.68 9.83
CA GLU A 54 5.71 7.79 8.97
C GLU A 54 6.28 7.71 7.55
N ILE A 55 7.43 7.04 7.40
CA ILE A 55 8.20 7.06 6.15
C ILE A 55 8.02 5.81 5.29
N LEU A 56 7.78 4.64 5.89
CA LEU A 56 7.63 3.37 5.16
C LEU A 56 6.18 3.09 4.75
N GLU A 57 5.20 3.64 5.48
CA GLU A 57 3.79 3.30 5.27
C GLU A 57 3.30 3.57 3.84
N PRO A 58 3.57 4.74 3.22
CA PRO A 58 3.11 5.00 1.85
C PRO A 58 3.69 4.00 0.83
N ALA A 59 4.98 3.69 0.95
CA ALA A 59 5.68 2.76 0.05
C ALA A 59 5.11 1.33 0.17
N ILE A 60 4.86 0.88 1.40
CA ILE A 60 4.30 -0.46 1.65
C ILE A 60 2.85 -0.54 1.16
N LEU A 61 2.01 0.47 1.40
CA LEU A 61 0.63 0.49 0.89
C LEU A 61 0.59 0.46 -0.64
N GLN A 62 1.50 1.17 -1.31
CA GLN A 62 1.63 1.10 -2.76
C GLN A 62 2.02 -0.31 -3.23
N ALA A 63 2.98 -0.95 -2.56
CA ALA A 63 3.39 -2.32 -2.88
C ALA A 63 2.29 -3.35 -2.64
N ILE A 64 1.47 -3.19 -1.60
CA ILE A 64 0.30 -4.04 -1.33
C ILE A 64 -0.65 -4.04 -2.53
N VAL A 65 -0.95 -2.87 -3.10
CA VAL A 65 -1.82 -2.76 -4.28
C VAL A 65 -1.24 -3.52 -5.47
N GLN A 66 0.07 -3.46 -5.66
CA GLN A 66 0.77 -4.09 -6.78
C GLN A 66 0.84 -5.61 -6.65
N VAL A 67 1.03 -6.15 -5.44
CA VAL A 67 1.17 -7.59 -5.21
C VAL A 67 -0.19 -8.27 -5.03
N ALA A 68 -1.06 -7.72 -4.20
CA ALA A 68 -2.33 -8.37 -3.86
C ALA A 68 -3.42 -8.14 -4.93
N GLY A 69 -3.18 -7.27 -5.92
CA GLY A 69 -4.17 -6.92 -6.96
C GLY A 69 -5.43 -6.24 -6.45
N ARG A 70 -5.46 -5.86 -5.17
CA ARG A 70 -6.60 -5.22 -4.50
C ARG A 70 -6.14 -4.13 -3.56
N ARG A 71 -7.02 -3.16 -3.33
CA ARG A 71 -6.70 -2.00 -2.51
C ARG A 71 -7.02 -2.25 -1.04
N PHE A 72 -6.00 -2.13 -0.20
CA PHE A 72 -6.14 -1.98 1.23
C PHE A 72 -5.90 -0.52 1.64
N ARG A 73 -6.68 -0.01 2.59
CA ARG A 73 -6.50 1.35 3.12
C ARG A 73 -5.49 1.42 4.27
N ARG A 74 -5.18 0.28 4.88
CA ARG A 74 -4.32 0.16 6.08
C ARG A 74 -3.47 -1.09 5.96
N ILE A 75 -2.25 -1.03 6.48
CA ILE A 75 -1.33 -2.17 6.52
C ILE A 75 -1.91 -3.30 7.37
N GLU A 76 -2.55 -2.97 8.48
CA GLU A 76 -3.20 -3.92 9.39
C GLU A 76 -4.31 -4.69 8.68
N ALA A 77 -5.09 -4.01 7.84
CA ALA A 77 -6.16 -4.66 7.08
C ALA A 77 -5.62 -5.69 6.08
N PHE A 78 -4.43 -5.46 5.51
CA PHE A 78 -3.74 -6.46 4.68
C PHE A 78 -3.15 -7.58 5.54
N ASN A 79 -2.40 -7.24 6.58
CA ASN A 79 -1.73 -8.20 7.46
C ASN A 79 -2.72 -9.20 8.08
N ASP A 80 -3.83 -8.69 8.60
CA ASP A 80 -4.80 -9.46 9.38
C ASP A 80 -5.86 -10.11 8.51
N HIS A 81 -5.83 -9.89 7.19
CA HIS A 81 -6.77 -10.53 6.29
C HIS A 81 -6.60 -12.06 6.34
N PRO A 82 -7.68 -12.86 6.41
CA PRO A 82 -7.61 -14.31 6.54
C PRO A 82 -6.71 -14.98 5.50
N ASN A 83 -6.83 -14.56 4.25
CA ASN A 83 -6.09 -15.14 3.12
C ASN A 83 -4.66 -14.61 2.94
N THR A 84 -4.21 -13.61 3.71
CA THR A 84 -2.83 -13.14 3.58
C THR A 84 -1.89 -14.21 4.13
N SER A 85 -0.92 -14.63 3.33
CA SER A 85 0.15 -15.55 3.69
C SER A 85 1.44 -14.81 4.06
N HIS A 86 2.38 -15.50 4.70
CA HIS A 86 3.71 -14.94 5.00
C HIS A 86 4.48 -14.61 3.71
N ASP A 87 4.39 -15.47 2.70
CA ASP A 87 5.02 -15.26 1.40
C ASP A 87 4.53 -13.99 0.72
N GLU A 88 3.22 -13.69 0.79
CA GLU A 88 2.66 -12.44 0.30
C GLU A 88 3.19 -11.22 1.06
N VAL A 89 3.39 -11.33 2.38
CA VAL A 89 4.00 -10.26 3.18
C VAL A 89 5.43 -9.98 2.71
N ILE A 90 6.24 -11.03 2.53
CA ILE A 90 7.62 -10.87 2.05
C ILE A 90 7.65 -10.33 0.62
N ALA A 91 6.76 -10.80 -0.26
CA ALA A 91 6.63 -10.29 -1.62
C ALA A 91 6.30 -8.79 -1.64
N VAL A 92 5.39 -8.33 -0.77
CA VAL A 92 5.05 -6.91 -0.61
C VAL A 92 6.26 -6.09 -0.16
N LEU A 93 7.01 -6.55 0.85
CA LEU A 93 8.15 -5.81 1.38
C LEU A 93 9.29 -5.71 0.35
N ASN A 94 9.58 -6.81 -0.34
CA ASN A 94 10.55 -6.81 -1.44
C ASN A 94 10.11 -5.92 -2.59
N ARG A 95 8.79 -5.88 -2.89
CA ARG A 95 8.25 -4.97 -3.91
C ARG A 95 8.38 -3.52 -3.49
N ALA A 96 8.13 -3.19 -2.22
CA ALA A 96 8.34 -1.84 -1.70
C ALA A 96 9.81 -1.43 -1.80
N ARG A 97 10.73 -2.34 -1.48
CA ARG A 97 12.18 -2.13 -1.57
C ARG A 97 12.61 -1.83 -3.00
N HIS A 98 12.17 -2.65 -3.94
CA HIS A 98 12.42 -2.44 -5.36
C HIS A 98 11.87 -1.10 -5.88
N ASN A 99 10.67 -0.69 -5.44
CA ASN A 99 10.08 0.60 -5.82
C ASN A 99 10.91 1.80 -5.30
N LEU A 100 11.57 1.66 -4.15
CA LEU A 100 12.46 2.70 -3.61
C LEU A 100 13.79 2.77 -4.38
N GLU A 101 14.35 1.62 -4.79
CA GLU A 101 15.60 1.55 -5.56
C GLU A 101 15.44 2.11 -6.98
N VAL A 102 14.34 1.79 -7.66
CA VAL A 102 14.06 2.27 -9.02
C VAL A 102 13.63 3.75 -9.02
N GLY A 103 13.36 4.32 -7.85
CA GLY A 103 12.67 5.60 -7.69
C GLY A 103 11.19 5.48 -8.06
N PRO A 104 10.37 6.54 -7.85
CA PRO A 104 8.98 6.51 -8.26
C PRO A 104 8.93 6.26 -9.76
N SER A 105 8.63 5.01 -10.13
CA SER A 105 8.23 4.71 -11.50
C SER A 105 7.06 5.64 -11.79
N SER A 106 7.24 6.55 -12.73
CA SER A 106 6.22 7.46 -13.27
C SER A 106 5.07 6.63 -13.85
N GLY A 107 4.26 6.06 -12.97
CA GLY A 107 3.12 5.21 -13.27
C GLY A 107 1.88 5.63 -12.47
N ALA A 108 2.01 6.66 -11.63
CA ALA A 108 0.92 7.23 -10.83
C ALA A 108 0.68 8.74 -11.06
N SER A 109 1.26 9.35 -12.10
CA SER A 109 0.72 10.61 -12.68
C SER A 109 -0.34 10.28 -13.73
N ARG A 110 -1.44 9.64 -13.30
CA ARG A 110 -2.72 9.59 -14.04
C ARG A 110 -3.89 9.63 -13.05
N LEU A 111 -3.91 10.67 -12.23
CA LEU A 111 -5.13 11.17 -11.62
C LEU A 111 -5.19 12.69 -11.84
N SER A 112 -5.49 13.07 -13.09
CA SER A 112 -6.23 14.29 -13.44
C SER A 112 -6.41 14.37 -14.96
N GLN A 113 -7.38 13.64 -15.49
CA GLN A 113 -8.24 14.22 -16.51
C GLN A 113 -9.63 14.27 -15.89
N PRO A 114 -10.20 15.47 -15.64
CA PRO A 114 -11.62 15.54 -15.34
C PRO A 114 -12.37 15.03 -16.57
N ALA A 115 -13.11 13.95 -16.41
CA ALA A 115 -14.10 13.54 -17.41
C ALA A 115 -15.08 14.72 -17.54
N ALA A 116 -15.08 15.34 -18.71
CA ALA A 116 -16.02 16.38 -19.04
C ALA A 116 -17.44 15.87 -18.78
N SER A 117 -18.13 16.59 -17.90
CA SER A 117 -19.55 16.43 -17.64
C SER A 117 -20.34 16.44 -18.95
N LEU A 118 -20.89 15.30 -19.34
CA LEU A 118 -22.11 15.24 -20.14
C LEU A 118 -23.22 14.73 -19.23
N LEU A 119 -23.88 15.70 -18.58
CA LEU A 119 -25.17 15.47 -17.94
C LEU A 119 -26.18 15.01 -19.01
N ALA A 120 -26.38 13.70 -19.08
CA ALA A 120 -27.58 13.12 -19.68
C ALA A 120 -28.78 13.55 -18.82
N ARG A 121 -29.42 14.64 -19.23
CA ARG A 121 -30.64 15.17 -18.62
C ARG A 121 -31.83 14.36 -19.13
N CYS A 122 -32.24 13.34 -18.37
CA CYS A 122 -33.55 12.72 -18.54
C CYS A 122 -34.64 13.67 -17.98
N ARG A 123 -35.59 14.08 -18.83
CA ARG A 123 -36.95 14.58 -18.53
C ARG A 123 -37.59 14.94 -19.88
N GLY A 124 -38.75 14.44 -20.29
CA GLY A 124 -39.70 13.54 -19.66
C GLY A 124 -40.70 13.03 -20.69
N THR A 125 -41.31 11.90 -20.38
CA THR A 125 -42.55 11.42 -20.99
C THR A 125 -43.72 12.25 -20.49
N VAL A 126 -44.61 12.68 -21.39
CA VAL A 126 -46.09 12.70 -21.27
C VAL A 126 -46.68 13.26 -22.58
N VAL A 127 -47.37 12.39 -23.35
CA VAL A 127 -48.80 12.49 -23.81
C VAL A 127 -49.02 13.57 -24.90
N ASP A 128 -49.57 13.31 -26.09
CA ASP A 128 -51.00 13.03 -26.38
C ASP A 128 -51.21 12.79 -27.91
N TRP A 129 -51.99 11.76 -28.26
CA TRP A 129 -53.04 11.63 -29.29
C TRP A 129 -52.98 12.34 -30.69
N VAL A 130 -53.11 11.51 -31.74
CA VAL A 130 -54.24 11.44 -32.73
C VAL A 130 -54.21 12.13 -34.13
N TYR A 131 -54.87 11.38 -35.06
CA TYR A 131 -55.34 11.61 -36.45
C TYR A 131 -54.27 11.62 -37.56
N GLY A 132 -54.43 10.91 -38.68
CA GLY A 132 -55.54 10.13 -39.25
C GLY A 132 -55.12 9.53 -40.58
#